data_AF-A0A961DWW6-F1
#
_entry.id   AF-A0A961DWW6-F1
#
_cell.length_a   1.000
_cell.length_b   1.000
_cell.length_c   1.000
_cell.angle_alpha   90.00
_cell.angle_beta   90.00
_cell.angle_gamma   90.00
#
_symmetry.space_group_name_H-M   'P 1'
#
loop_
_entity.id
_entity.type
_entity.pdbx_description
1 polymer ?
#
loop_
_entity_poly.entity_id
_entity_poly.type
_entity_poly.pdbx_seq_one_letter_code
_entity_poly.pdbx_strand_id
1 'polypeptide(L)'
;MNELDAFRSEVNVNLAYGALADYDLPVTADDGGFPVVVALEHERLSTLLGRLRAVGGNANLFVRGEASGRVRVRLVSVVSTSCAIGDPDDVMVGPDAPGPDATVGMFVDYLELRPNGVAISAVVGHWSYARDPQTVEFAGAM
;
A
#
# COMPACT_ATOMS: atom_id res chain seq x y z
N MET A 1 -15.01 -2.40 -17.51
CA MET A 1 -13.74 -1.99 -16.87
C MET A 1 -14.05 -1.78 -15.39
N ASN A 2 -13.33 -2.44 -14.49
CA ASN A 2 -13.61 -2.39 -13.05
C ASN A 2 -12.91 -1.17 -12.42
N GLU A 3 -13.41 -0.61 -11.32
CA GLU A 3 -12.86 0.61 -10.71
C GLU A 3 -11.36 0.46 -10.36
N LEU A 4 -10.98 -0.69 -9.82
CA LEU A 4 -9.59 -1.02 -9.52
C LEU A 4 -8.70 -1.06 -10.77
N ASP A 5 -9.24 -1.49 -11.91
CA ASP A 5 -8.51 -1.56 -13.18
C ASP A 5 -8.31 -0.16 -13.79
N ALA A 6 -9.32 0.70 -13.67
CA ALA A 6 -9.19 2.11 -14.01
C ALA A 6 -8.13 2.80 -13.16
N PHE A 7 -8.15 2.58 -11.84
CA PHE A 7 -7.14 3.13 -10.94
C PHE A 7 -5.73 2.57 -11.23
N ARG A 8 -5.61 1.26 -11.51
CA ARG A 8 -4.34 0.68 -11.95
C ARG A 8 -3.79 1.35 -13.20
N SER A 9 -4.65 1.58 -14.20
CA SER A 9 -4.27 2.26 -15.44
C SER A 9 -3.77 3.67 -15.16
N GLU A 10 -4.50 4.43 -14.33
CA GLU A 10 -4.15 5.79 -13.93
C GLU A 10 -2.79 5.87 -13.21
N VAL A 11 -2.51 4.94 -12.29
CA VAL A 11 -1.21 4.82 -11.61
C VAL A 11 -0.10 4.57 -12.62
N ASN A 12 -0.29 3.64 -13.56
CA ASN A 12 0.71 3.35 -14.60
C ASN A 12 0.98 4.54 -15.50
N VAL A 13 -0.04 5.29 -15.90
CA VAL A 13 0.13 6.51 -16.69
C VAL A 13 0.91 7.56 -15.91
N ASN A 14 0.60 7.75 -14.62
CA ASN A 14 1.30 8.71 -13.78
C ASN A 14 2.77 8.35 -13.55
N LEU A 15 3.07 7.07 -13.38
CA LEU A 15 4.44 6.56 -13.25
C LEU A 15 5.22 6.62 -14.56
N ALA A 16 4.57 6.46 -15.71
CA ALA A 16 5.26 6.46 -17.00
C ALA A 16 5.52 7.87 -17.54
N TYR A 17 4.54 8.77 -17.43
CA TYR A 17 4.57 10.09 -18.08
C TYR A 17 3.92 11.22 -17.27
N GLY A 18 3.40 10.97 -16.07
CA GLY A 18 2.64 11.96 -15.29
C GLY A 18 3.39 12.49 -14.06
N ALA A 19 2.64 12.85 -13.03
CA ALA A 19 3.20 13.50 -11.82
C ALA A 19 4.20 12.63 -11.06
N LEU A 20 4.19 11.31 -11.30
CA LEU A 20 5.06 10.35 -10.63
C LEU A 20 6.20 9.84 -11.52
N ALA A 21 6.41 10.43 -12.70
CA ALA A 21 7.43 9.95 -13.64
C ALA A 21 8.87 10.15 -13.13
N ASP A 22 9.09 11.18 -12.31
CA ASP A 22 10.39 11.45 -11.65
C ASP A 22 10.36 11.03 -10.16
N TYR A 23 9.29 10.37 -9.72
CA TYR A 23 9.11 10.02 -8.32
C TYR A 23 9.88 8.75 -7.99
N ASP A 24 10.82 8.84 -7.04
CA ASP A 24 11.61 7.70 -6.57
C ASP A 24 10.71 6.76 -5.73
N LEU A 25 10.42 5.59 -6.28
CA LEU A 25 9.59 4.60 -5.60
C LEU A 25 10.37 3.98 -4.42
N PRO A 26 9.87 4.11 -3.18
CA PRO A 26 10.64 3.77 -1.98
C PRO A 26 10.92 2.27 -1.83
N VAL A 27 10.16 1.40 -2.53
CA VAL A 27 10.32 -0.05 -2.45
C VAL A 27 10.85 -0.60 -3.76
N THR A 28 12.04 -1.20 -3.67
CA THR A 28 12.64 -2.02 -4.73
C THR A 28 12.57 -3.49 -4.29
N ALA A 29 12.13 -4.38 -5.19
CA ALA A 29 12.18 -5.82 -4.98
C ALA A 29 13.59 -6.37 -5.22
N ASP A 30 13.83 -7.61 -4.80
CA ASP A 30 15.12 -8.29 -4.93
C ASP A 30 15.62 -8.39 -6.39
N ASP A 31 14.69 -8.45 -7.35
CA ASP A 31 14.97 -8.47 -8.80
C ASP A 31 15.37 -7.08 -9.37
N GLY A 32 15.41 -6.03 -8.53
CA GLY A 32 15.68 -4.66 -8.96
C GLY A 32 14.46 -3.95 -9.57
N GLY A 33 13.30 -4.63 -9.63
CA GLY A 33 12.03 -4.03 -10.04
C GLY A 33 11.34 -3.23 -8.93
N PHE A 34 10.41 -2.36 -9.32
CA PHE A 34 9.59 -1.59 -8.39
C PHE A 34 8.16 -2.15 -8.38
N PRO A 35 7.85 -3.12 -7.50
CA PRO A 35 6.52 -3.73 -7.47
C PRO A 35 5.48 -2.67 -7.11
N VAL A 36 4.41 -2.56 -7.91
CA VAL A 36 3.31 -1.62 -7.70
C VAL A 36 2.03 -2.41 -7.44
N VAL A 37 1.40 -2.14 -6.30
CA VAL A 37 0.09 -2.70 -5.95
C VAL A 37 -0.89 -1.56 -5.78
N VAL A 38 -2.10 -1.72 -6.31
CA VAL A 38 -3.17 -0.74 -6.15
C VAL A 38 -4.31 -1.33 -5.32
N ALA A 39 -4.95 -0.49 -4.50
CA ALA A 39 -6.15 -0.83 -3.75
C ALA A 39 -7.09 0.36 -3.60
N LEU A 40 -8.36 0.08 -3.36
CA LEU A 40 -9.37 1.08 -3.02
C LEU A 40 -9.63 1.01 -1.51
N GLU A 41 -9.85 2.15 -0.87
CA GLU A 41 -9.99 2.21 0.59
C GLU A 41 -11.20 1.45 1.13
N HIS A 42 -12.25 1.27 0.33
CA HIS A 42 -13.45 0.50 0.70
C HIS A 42 -13.28 -1.02 0.49
N GLU A 43 -12.18 -1.47 -0.13
CA GLU A 43 -11.92 -2.90 -0.27
C GLU A 43 -11.56 -3.53 1.07
N ARG A 44 -11.81 -4.84 1.18
CA ARG A 44 -11.38 -5.62 2.35
C ARG A 44 -9.87 -5.70 2.40
N LEU A 45 -9.32 -5.52 3.60
CA LEU A 45 -7.89 -5.67 3.85
C LEU A 45 -7.40 -7.08 3.50
N SER A 46 -8.22 -8.12 3.69
CA SER A 46 -7.90 -9.49 3.28
C SER A 46 -7.62 -9.63 1.78
N THR A 47 -8.32 -8.87 0.93
CA THR A 47 -8.08 -8.83 -0.53
C THR A 47 -6.76 -8.13 -0.85
N LEU A 48 -6.44 -7.04 -0.14
CA LEU A 48 -5.15 -6.37 -0.28
C LEU A 48 -4.00 -7.28 0.17
N LEU A 49 -4.12 -7.92 1.33
CA LEU A 49 -3.12 -8.87 1.82
C LEU A 49 -2.88 -9.97 0.78
N GLY A 50 -3.94 -10.52 0.18
CA GLY A 50 -3.84 -11.47 -0.94
C GLY A 50 -2.98 -10.97 -2.09
N ARG A 51 -3.17 -9.71 -2.52
CA ARG A 51 -2.38 -9.07 -3.59
C ARG A 51 -0.92 -8.85 -3.18
N LEU A 52 -0.67 -8.41 -1.95
CA LEU A 52 0.68 -8.23 -1.43
C LEU A 52 1.46 -9.56 -1.39
N ARG A 53 0.79 -10.70 -1.10
CA ARG A 53 1.44 -12.01 -1.16
C ARG A 53 1.84 -12.41 -2.57
N ALA A 54 1.01 -12.07 -3.55
CA ALA A 54 1.27 -12.40 -4.95
C ALA A 54 2.52 -11.70 -5.50
N VAL A 55 2.94 -10.58 -4.91
CA VAL A 55 4.16 -9.85 -5.27
C VAL A 55 5.34 -10.12 -4.32
N GLY A 56 5.22 -11.10 -3.42
CA GLY A 56 6.30 -11.53 -2.53
C GLY A 56 6.52 -10.62 -1.32
N GLY A 57 5.54 -9.79 -0.94
CA GLY A 57 5.60 -8.99 0.29
C GLY A 57 6.41 -7.70 0.22
N ASN A 58 6.92 -7.34 -0.96
CA ASN A 58 7.52 -6.02 -1.24
C ASN A 58 6.62 -5.29 -2.26
N ALA A 59 6.13 -4.10 -1.94
CA ALA A 59 5.28 -3.30 -2.83
C ALA A 59 5.26 -1.81 -2.49
N ASN A 60 5.22 -0.99 -3.53
CA ASN A 60 4.73 0.38 -3.50
C ASN A 60 3.20 0.31 -3.61
N LEU A 61 2.52 0.44 -2.48
CA LEU A 61 1.07 0.33 -2.39
C LEU A 61 0.43 1.69 -2.59
N PHE A 62 -0.32 1.85 -3.68
CA PHE A 62 -1.18 3.01 -3.92
C PHE A 62 -2.60 2.70 -3.47
N VAL A 63 -3.13 3.50 -2.56
CA VAL A 63 -4.50 3.40 -2.07
C VAL A 63 -5.29 4.61 -2.54
N ARG A 64 -6.32 4.37 -3.34
CA ARG A 64 -7.27 5.41 -3.73
C ARG A 64 -8.37 5.52 -2.69
N GLY A 65 -8.70 6.77 -2.40
CA GLY A 65 -9.69 7.11 -1.42
C GLY A 65 -10.44 8.40 -1.67
N GLU A 66 -11.37 8.71 -0.78
CA GLU A 66 -12.14 9.95 -0.76
C GLU A 66 -11.99 10.66 0.58
N ALA A 67 -11.46 11.88 0.55
CA ALA A 67 -11.36 12.74 1.72
C ALA A 67 -12.09 14.07 1.42
N SER A 68 -13.10 14.41 2.21
CA SER A 68 -13.87 15.66 2.06
C SER A 68 -14.43 15.86 0.64
N GLY A 69 -14.90 14.78 0.00
CA GLY A 69 -15.48 14.83 -1.36
C GLY A 69 -14.45 15.01 -2.48
N ARG A 70 -13.17 14.79 -2.21
CA ARG A 70 -12.09 14.78 -3.21
C ARG A 70 -11.38 13.44 -3.22
N VAL A 71 -11.00 13.00 -4.42
CA VAL A 71 -10.17 11.80 -4.59
C VAL A 71 -8.79 12.08 -4.00
N ARG A 72 -8.35 11.21 -3.10
CA ARG A 72 -7.02 11.22 -2.48
C ARG A 72 -6.31 9.92 -2.82
N VAL A 73 -5.05 9.98 -3.24
CA VAL A 73 -4.21 8.79 -3.40
C VAL A 73 -3.12 8.80 -2.33
N ARG A 74 -2.97 7.69 -1.62
CA ARG A 74 -1.95 7.48 -0.59
C ARG A 74 -0.96 6.44 -1.08
N LEU A 75 0.33 6.73 -1.01
CA LEU A 75 1.40 5.78 -1.22
C LEU A 75 1.85 5.23 0.14
N VAL A 76 1.97 3.91 0.23
CA VAL A 76 2.44 3.19 1.41
C VAL A 76 3.57 2.27 0.98
N SER A 77 4.67 2.31 1.72
CA SER A 77 5.81 1.43 1.50
C SER A 77 5.58 0.10 2.21
N VAL A 78 5.49 -1.00 1.47
CA VAL A 78 5.43 -2.35 2.03
C VAL A 78 6.74 -3.07 1.77
N VAL A 79 7.49 -3.40 2.82
CA VAL A 79 8.80 -4.07 2.72
C VAL A 79 8.85 -5.33 3.57
N SER A 80 9.52 -6.37 3.13
CA SER A 80 9.68 -7.61 3.91
C SER A 80 10.49 -7.36 5.19
N THR A 81 10.24 -8.13 6.24
CA THR A 81 10.95 -8.01 7.53
C THR A 81 12.46 -8.06 7.41
N SER A 82 12.97 -8.88 6.49
CA SER A 82 14.41 -9.02 6.24
C SER A 82 15.07 -7.73 5.74
N CYS A 83 14.29 -6.78 5.23
CA CYS A 83 14.73 -5.47 4.75
C CYS A 83 14.23 -4.31 5.62
N ALA A 84 13.46 -4.59 6.68
CA ALA A 84 12.95 -3.57 7.58
C ALA A 84 14.02 -3.17 8.60
N ILE A 85 14.27 -1.87 8.72
CA ILE A 85 15.13 -1.30 9.77
C ILE A 85 14.21 -0.75 10.86
N GLY A 86 14.31 -1.31 12.08
CA GLY A 86 13.49 -0.94 13.23
C GLY A 86 12.48 -2.01 13.64
N ASP A 87 11.99 -1.92 14.87
CA ASP A 87 10.87 -2.71 15.38
C ASP A 87 9.55 -2.01 15.00
N PRO A 88 8.48 -2.74 14.63
CA PRO A 88 7.22 -2.11 14.27
C PRO A 88 6.57 -1.52 15.51
N ASP A 89 5.77 -0.47 15.33
CA ASP A 89 4.98 0.07 16.44
C ASP A 89 3.93 -0.94 16.92
N ASP A 90 3.48 -1.81 16.00
CA ASP A 90 2.42 -2.78 16.23
C ASP A 90 2.51 -4.00 15.30
N VAL A 91 1.97 -5.14 15.74
CA VAL A 91 1.98 -6.40 14.97
C VAL A 91 0.55 -6.90 14.77
N MET A 92 0.00 -6.65 13.59
CA MET A 92 -1.37 -7.03 13.20
C MET A 92 -1.47 -8.50 12.76
N VAL A 93 -1.07 -9.43 13.63
CA VAL A 93 -1.12 -10.88 13.37
C VAL A 93 -1.73 -11.65 14.54
N GLY A 94 -2.32 -12.81 14.24
CA GLY A 94 -2.91 -13.68 15.26
C GLY A 94 -4.15 -13.05 15.91
N PRO A 95 -4.22 -12.92 17.25
CA PRO A 95 -5.39 -12.36 17.93
C PRO A 95 -5.58 -10.85 17.68
N ASP A 96 -4.51 -10.15 17.29
CA ASP A 96 -4.54 -8.74 16.89
C ASP A 96 -4.69 -8.58 15.36
N ALA A 97 -4.97 -9.69 14.66
CA ALA A 97 -5.23 -9.62 13.23
C ALA A 97 -6.47 -8.75 12.97
N PRO A 98 -6.44 -7.95 11.90
CA PRO A 98 -7.58 -7.14 11.51
C PRO A 98 -8.81 -8.02 11.32
N GLY A 99 -9.96 -7.54 11.83
CA GLY A 99 -11.22 -8.23 11.70
C GLY A 99 -11.62 -8.51 10.24
N PRO A 100 -12.52 -9.46 9.99
CA PRO A 100 -12.90 -9.87 8.63
C PRO A 100 -13.55 -8.75 7.78
N ASP A 101 -14.02 -7.69 8.44
CA ASP A 101 -14.63 -6.50 7.87
C ASP A 101 -13.70 -5.28 7.87
N ALA A 102 -12.44 -5.44 8.29
CA ALA A 102 -11.45 -4.37 8.22
C ALA A 102 -11.19 -3.97 6.76
N THR A 103 -11.25 -2.68 6.49
CA THR A 103 -11.04 -2.12 5.16
C THR A 103 -9.61 -1.64 4.98
N VAL A 104 -9.19 -1.48 3.73
CA VAL A 104 -7.89 -0.88 3.41
C VAL A 104 -7.78 0.54 3.95
N GLY A 105 -8.86 1.33 3.88
CA GLY A 105 -8.90 2.69 4.40
C GLY A 105 -8.61 2.75 5.91
N MET A 106 -9.25 1.87 6.68
CA MET A 106 -8.98 1.76 8.13
C MET A 106 -7.52 1.39 8.41
N PHE A 107 -6.93 0.50 7.62
CA PHE A 107 -5.53 0.13 7.76
C PHE A 107 -4.58 1.28 7.46
N VAL A 108 -4.84 2.07 6.42
CA VAL A 108 -3.97 3.22 6.09
C VAL A 108 -4.11 4.34 7.12
N ASP A 109 -5.32 4.59 7.62
CA ASP A 109 -5.54 5.52 8.74
C ASP A 109 -4.83 5.05 10.01
N TYR A 110 -4.89 3.74 10.27
CA TYR A 110 -4.14 3.09 11.35
C TYR A 110 -2.63 3.30 11.18
N LEU A 111 -2.07 3.18 9.96
CA LEU A 111 -0.65 3.44 9.69
C LEU A 111 -0.24 4.89 9.94
N GLU A 112 -1.09 5.88 9.65
CA GLU A 112 -0.76 7.29 9.89
C GLU A 112 -0.58 7.61 11.38
N LEU A 113 -1.19 6.81 12.27
CA LEU A 113 -1.02 6.91 13.71
C LEU A 113 0.25 6.21 14.22
N ARG A 114 0.93 5.38 13.41
CA ARG A 114 2.13 4.61 13.78
C ARG A 114 3.35 5.10 13.00
N PRO A 115 4.19 5.97 13.59
CA PRO A 115 5.37 6.50 12.88
C PRO A 115 6.39 5.42 12.51
N ASN A 116 6.42 4.30 13.25
CA ASN A 116 7.33 3.18 13.00
C ASN A 116 6.73 2.10 12.07
N GLY A 117 5.50 2.29 11.59
CA GLY A 117 4.80 1.34 10.73
C GLY A 117 4.25 0.12 11.49
N VAL A 118 3.60 -0.76 10.74
CA VAL A 118 2.88 -1.93 11.28
C VAL A 118 3.32 -3.20 10.54
N ALA A 119 3.58 -4.26 11.28
CA ALA A 119 3.87 -5.56 10.71
C ALA A 119 2.58 -6.29 10.32
N ILE A 120 2.51 -6.71 9.05
CA ILE A 120 1.41 -7.47 8.45
C ILE A 120 1.90 -8.83 7.96
N SER A 121 1.01 -9.82 8.03
CA SER A 121 1.26 -11.15 7.45
C SER A 121 0.94 -11.14 5.95
N ALA A 122 1.84 -10.55 5.16
CA ALA A 122 1.69 -10.45 3.70
C ALA A 122 2.31 -11.64 2.95
N VAL A 123 3.05 -12.56 3.58
CA VAL A 123 3.52 -13.79 2.93
C VAL A 123 3.37 -14.94 3.92
N VAL A 124 2.96 -16.12 3.45
CA VAL A 124 2.89 -17.30 4.33
C VAL A 124 4.32 -17.63 4.79
N GLY A 125 4.59 -17.44 6.07
CA GLY A 125 5.90 -17.70 6.68
C GLY A 125 6.85 -16.50 6.74
N HIS A 126 6.50 -15.34 6.19
CA HIS A 126 7.33 -14.11 6.25
C HIS A 126 6.45 -12.88 6.51
N TRP A 127 6.92 -11.97 7.39
CA TRP A 127 6.18 -10.73 7.68
C TRP A 127 6.64 -9.61 6.76
N SER A 128 5.75 -8.67 6.51
CA SER A 128 6.05 -7.42 5.81
C SER A 128 5.68 -6.24 6.70
N TYR A 129 6.45 -5.18 6.62
CA TYR A 129 6.23 -3.91 7.27
C TYR A 129 5.59 -2.96 6.29
N ALA A 130 4.41 -2.46 6.63
CA ALA A 130 3.83 -1.32 5.96
C ALA A 130 4.19 -0.04 6.73
N ARG A 131 4.74 0.97 6.05
CA ARG A 131 5.18 2.22 6.66
C ARG A 131 5.10 3.39 5.69
N ASP A 132 5.35 4.58 6.23
CA ASP A 132 5.46 5.85 5.49
C ASP A 132 4.22 6.13 4.60
N PRO A 133 3.01 6.21 5.19
CA PRO A 133 1.85 6.62 4.43
C PRO A 133 1.99 8.10 4.05
N GLN A 134 2.11 8.37 2.75
CA GLN A 134 2.19 9.73 2.23
C GLN A 134 1.13 9.98 1.16
N THR A 135 0.63 11.22 1.09
CA THR A 135 -0.34 11.60 0.06
C THR A 135 0.41 11.97 -1.21
N VAL A 136 0.01 11.38 -2.32
CA VAL A 136 0.58 11.66 -3.65
C VAL A 136 -0.48 12.32 -4.53
N GLU A 137 -0.09 13.34 -5.28
CA GLU A 137 -0.96 14.00 -6.23
C GLU A 137 -0.75 13.43 -7.62
N PHE A 138 -1.83 13.15 -8.32
CA PHE A 138 -1.79 12.67 -9.70
C PHE A 138 -2.03 13.85 -10.62
N ALA A 139 -1.23 13.97 -11.68
CA ALA A 139 -1.44 15.00 -12.69
C ALA A 139 -2.66 14.60 -13.51
N GLY A 140 -3.84 15.15 -13.19
CA GLY A 140 -5.04 14.92 -13.99
C GLY A 140 -6.37 14.77 -13.25
N ALA A 141 -6.51 15.20 -11.99
CA ALA A 141 -7.84 15.44 -11.45
C ALA A 141 -8.38 16.80 -11.96
N MET A 142 -8.75 16.86 -13.24
CA MET A 142 -9.67 17.86 -13.79
C MET A 142 -10.98 17.19 -14.16
#